data_AF-T0HLV3-F1
#
_entry.id   AF-T0HLV3-F1
#
_cell.length_a   1.000
_cell.length_b   1.000
_cell.length_c   1.000
_cell.angle_alpha   90.00
_cell.angle_beta   90.00
_cell.angle_gamma   90.00
#
_symmetry.space_group_name_H-M   'P 1'
#
loop_
_entity.id
_entity.type
_entity.pdbx_description
1 polymer ?
#
loop_
_entity_poly.entity_id
_entity_poly.type
_entity_poly.pdbx_seq_one_letter_code
_entity_poly.pdbx_strand_id
1 'polypeptide(L)'
;MIGPRPLYAMPGVSHEYMAPELVNDLPEDPRAWVPRPGGGEFLPRLFDTLTGVIVNLNRYRKPGVLGRHLHGSPVYAYTIEGTWRYKEHDWVAKPGSFVFETPGEVHTLVVDEATMVGFFVWMGGYQIYDENDNIIGAQNVLSLIDVCDQHYRECGLGADYVRQFIR
;
A
#
# COMPACT_ATOMS: atom_id res chain seq x y z
N MET A 1 14.48 49.31 -22.78
CA MET A 1 13.57 48.14 -22.79
C MET A 1 14.34 46.95 -22.26
N ILE A 2 13.98 46.45 -21.08
CA ILE A 2 14.52 45.19 -20.55
C ILE A 2 13.63 44.10 -21.15
N GLY A 3 14.17 43.31 -22.08
CA GLY A 3 13.43 42.19 -22.66
C GLY A 3 13.08 41.15 -21.59
N PRO A 4 12.05 40.33 -21.79
CA PRO A 4 11.64 39.32 -20.82
C PRO A 4 12.79 38.35 -20.58
N ARG A 5 13.27 38.26 -19.32
CA ARG A 5 14.18 37.17 -18.91
C ARG A 5 13.39 35.86 -19.05
N PRO A 6 13.95 34.82 -19.71
CA PRO A 6 13.29 33.53 -19.78
C PRO A 6 13.08 33.00 -18.36
N LEU A 7 11.83 32.70 -18.01
CA LEU A 7 11.39 32.30 -16.66
C LEU A 7 12.04 30.99 -16.16
N TYR A 8 12.75 30.26 -17.03
CA TYR A 8 13.19 28.88 -16.81
C TYR A 8 14.72 28.68 -16.81
N ALA A 9 15.50 29.76 -16.67
CA ALA A 9 16.97 29.67 -16.62
C ALA A 9 17.53 29.70 -15.17
N MET A 10 16.77 29.21 -14.19
CA MET A 10 17.30 28.96 -12.85
C MET A 10 18.04 27.62 -12.89
N PRO A 11 19.35 27.54 -12.55
CA PRO A 11 19.99 26.25 -12.34
C PRO A 11 19.14 25.49 -11.33
N GLY A 12 18.80 24.23 -11.62
CA GLY A 12 17.80 23.44 -10.90
C GLY A 12 18.18 23.06 -9.48
N VAL A 13 18.85 23.92 -8.71
CA VAL A 13 19.36 23.72 -7.34
C VAL A 13 18.29 23.31 -6.33
N SER A 14 17.00 23.48 -6.65
CA SER A 14 15.90 23.04 -5.80
C SER A 14 15.92 21.52 -5.53
N HIS A 15 16.49 20.72 -6.44
CA HIS A 15 16.62 19.27 -6.25
C HIS A 15 17.51 18.91 -5.04
N GLU A 16 18.48 19.76 -4.67
CA GLU A 16 19.37 19.53 -3.52
C GLU A 16 18.62 19.62 -2.17
N TYR A 17 17.47 20.29 -2.16
CA TYR A 17 16.61 20.43 -0.98
C TYR A 17 15.45 19.44 -0.95
N MET A 18 15.33 18.55 -1.95
CA MET A 18 14.28 17.54 -1.98
C MET A 18 14.59 16.38 -1.04
N ALA A 19 13.54 15.70 -0.59
CA ALA A 19 13.68 14.43 0.09
C ALA A 19 14.45 13.44 -0.83
N PRO A 20 15.34 12.60 -0.27
CA PRO A 20 16.06 11.61 -1.06
C PRO A 20 15.09 10.69 -1.81
N GLU A 21 15.44 10.34 -3.05
CA GLU A 21 14.69 9.35 -3.82
C GLU A 21 14.63 8.01 -3.09
N LEU A 22 13.55 7.26 -3.31
CA LEU A 22 13.39 5.91 -2.76
C LEU A 22 13.56 4.89 -3.86
N VAL A 23 14.57 4.03 -3.69
CA VAL A 23 14.76 2.84 -4.52
C VAL A 23 14.85 1.65 -3.58
N ASN A 24 13.97 0.68 -3.80
CA ASN A 24 14.02 -0.60 -3.13
C ASN A 24 13.70 -1.68 -4.17
N ASP A 25 14.36 -2.83 -4.07
CA ASP A 25 14.11 -4.00 -4.91
C ASP A 25 13.17 -4.98 -4.19
N LEU A 26 12.73 -6.02 -4.89
CA LEU A 26 12.02 -7.12 -4.23
C LEU A 26 13.00 -7.84 -3.29
N PRO A 27 12.64 -8.04 -2.02
CA PRO A 27 13.53 -8.72 -1.08
C PRO A 27 13.61 -10.21 -1.42
N GLU A 28 14.82 -10.77 -1.38
CA GLU A 28 15.04 -12.22 -1.44
C GLU A 28 14.63 -12.91 -0.13
N ASP A 29 14.79 -12.22 1.00
CA ASP A 29 14.43 -12.75 2.31
C ASP A 29 12.91 -12.73 2.51
N PRO A 30 12.25 -13.91 2.63
CA PRO A 30 10.80 -13.98 2.79
C PRO A 30 10.31 -13.32 4.08
N ARG A 31 11.16 -13.12 5.09
CA ARG A 31 10.81 -12.44 6.35
C ARG A 31 10.45 -10.97 6.14
N ALA A 32 10.83 -10.37 5.01
CA ALA A 32 10.45 -9.01 4.66
C ALA A 32 8.93 -8.83 4.43
N TRP A 33 8.22 -9.92 4.14
CA TRP A 33 6.77 -9.92 4.01
C TRP A 33 6.11 -9.98 5.40
N VAL A 34 5.30 -8.96 5.71
CA VAL A 34 4.63 -8.79 7.00
C VAL A 34 3.29 -9.53 6.96
N PRO A 35 3.08 -10.58 7.77
CA PRO A 35 1.81 -11.30 7.82
C PRO A 35 0.66 -10.38 8.24
N ARG A 36 -0.50 -10.56 7.62
CA ARG A 36 -1.73 -9.81 7.91
C ARG A 36 -2.87 -10.77 8.26
N PRO A 37 -3.87 -10.31 9.03
CA PRO A 37 -5.10 -11.08 9.25
C PRO A 37 -5.74 -11.51 7.92
N GLY A 38 -6.45 -12.64 7.94
CA GLY A 38 -7.14 -13.13 6.74
C GLY A 38 -6.26 -13.84 5.72
N GLY A 39 -4.97 -14.06 6.03
CA GLY A 39 -4.04 -14.87 5.23
C GLY A 39 -3.21 -14.08 4.21
N GLY A 40 -3.35 -12.76 4.18
CA GLY A 40 -2.55 -11.89 3.34
C GLY A 40 -1.17 -11.61 3.93
N GLU A 41 -0.24 -11.20 3.08
CA GLU A 41 1.10 -10.74 3.44
C GLU A 41 1.32 -9.38 2.77
N PHE A 42 1.86 -8.43 3.53
CA PHE A 42 2.08 -7.05 3.11
C PHE A 42 3.57 -6.78 2.95
N LEU A 43 3.99 -6.18 1.85
CA LEU A 43 5.35 -5.71 1.63
C LEU A 43 5.33 -4.20 1.35
N PRO A 44 5.79 -3.35 2.28
CA PRO A 44 5.87 -1.91 2.05
C PRO A 44 6.84 -1.58 0.92
N ARG A 45 6.47 -0.60 0.09
CA ARG A 45 7.34 0.01 -0.93
C ARG A 45 7.58 1.50 -0.65
N LEU A 46 6.58 2.20 -0.11
CA LEU A 46 6.68 3.59 0.34
C LEU A 46 5.68 3.83 1.50
N PHE A 47 6.15 4.53 2.53
CA PHE A 47 5.34 5.19 3.54
C PHE A 47 5.66 6.69 3.48
N ASP A 48 4.82 7.48 2.80
CA ASP A 48 4.90 8.93 2.87
C ASP A 48 4.14 9.40 4.10
N THR A 49 4.89 9.82 5.12
CA THR A 49 4.35 10.21 6.42
C THR A 49 3.76 11.62 6.43
N LEU A 50 4.01 12.43 5.39
CA LEU A 50 3.49 13.78 5.27
C LEU A 50 2.13 13.80 4.56
N THR A 51 2.01 13.09 3.44
CA THR A 51 0.77 13.04 2.66
C THR A 51 -0.11 11.86 3.03
N GLY A 52 0.43 10.88 3.77
CA GLY A 52 -0.25 9.66 4.13
C GLY A 52 -0.34 8.64 2.99
N VAL A 53 0.40 8.81 1.89
CA VAL A 53 0.46 7.85 0.78
C VAL A 53 1.20 6.59 1.21
N ILE A 54 0.64 5.46 0.85
CA ILE A 54 1.18 4.14 1.09
C ILE A 54 1.24 3.42 -0.25
N VAL A 55 2.41 2.88 -0.56
CA VAL A 55 2.62 2.00 -1.72
C VAL A 55 3.08 0.67 -1.20
N ASN A 56 2.44 -0.41 -1.63
CA ASN A 56 2.77 -1.75 -1.17
C ASN A 56 2.52 -2.81 -2.23
N LEU A 57 3.12 -3.98 -2.02
CA LEU A 57 2.60 -5.22 -2.57
C LEU A 57 1.75 -5.92 -1.52
N ASN A 58 0.62 -6.47 -1.94
CA ASN A 58 -0.14 -7.45 -1.17
C ASN A 58 0.01 -8.80 -1.85
N ARG A 59 0.23 -9.83 -1.05
CA ARG A 59 0.32 -11.21 -1.52
C ARG A 59 -0.60 -12.12 -0.74
N TYR A 60 -1.27 -13.02 -1.43
CA TYR A 60 -1.90 -14.20 -0.83
C TYR A 60 -1.26 -15.44 -1.46
N ARG A 61 -0.87 -16.42 -0.62
CA ARG A 61 -0.28 -17.68 -1.10
C ARG A 61 -1.29 -18.83 -1.15
N LYS A 62 -2.49 -18.58 -0.66
CA LYS A 62 -3.64 -19.48 -0.53
C LYS A 62 -4.90 -18.62 -0.45
N PRO A 63 -6.10 -19.21 -0.57
CA PRO A 63 -7.34 -18.45 -0.44
C PRO A 63 -7.38 -17.65 0.86
N GLY A 64 -7.95 -16.45 0.77
CA GLY A 64 -7.95 -15.51 1.89
C GLY A 64 -8.90 -14.35 1.67
N VAL A 65 -9.19 -13.65 2.77
CA VAL A 65 -10.18 -12.56 2.80
C VAL A 65 -9.63 -11.41 3.62
N LEU A 66 -9.60 -10.20 3.07
CA LEU A 66 -9.51 -8.98 3.86
C LEU A 66 -10.93 -8.54 4.18
N GLY A 67 -11.24 -8.46 5.49
CA GLY A 67 -12.58 -8.13 5.98
C GLY A 67 -13.08 -6.77 5.47
N ARG A 68 -14.36 -6.49 5.75
CA ARG A 68 -15.03 -5.25 5.34
C ARG A 68 -14.24 -4.03 5.80
N HIS A 69 -13.90 -3.17 4.86
CA HIS A 69 -13.19 -1.94 5.15
C HIS A 69 -13.55 -0.84 4.16
N LEU A 70 -13.31 0.40 4.57
CA LEU A 70 -13.58 1.61 3.78
C LEU A 70 -12.34 2.48 3.74
N HIS A 71 -11.95 2.88 2.54
CA HIS A 71 -10.94 3.91 2.31
C HIS A 71 -11.63 5.27 2.14
N GLY A 72 -11.16 6.28 2.89
CA GLY A 72 -11.63 7.66 2.74
C GLY A 72 -11.06 8.37 1.51
N SER A 73 -10.11 7.74 0.82
CA SER A 73 -9.40 8.25 -0.35
C SER A 73 -9.32 7.16 -1.43
N PRO A 74 -8.95 7.50 -2.67
CA PRO A 74 -8.88 6.51 -3.74
C PRO A 74 -7.82 5.44 -3.48
N VAL A 75 -8.09 4.23 -3.97
CA VAL A 75 -7.11 3.15 -4.09
C VAL A 75 -6.90 2.85 -5.56
N TYR A 76 -5.64 2.67 -5.93
CA TYR A 76 -5.24 2.22 -7.25
C TYR A 76 -4.51 0.89 -7.09
N ALA A 77 -4.94 -0.11 -7.85
CA ALA A 77 -4.30 -1.42 -7.82
C ALA A 77 -3.91 -1.88 -9.22
N TYR A 78 -2.80 -2.62 -9.30
CA TYR A 78 -2.38 -3.33 -10.49
C TYR A 78 -2.07 -4.79 -10.12
N THR A 79 -2.71 -5.71 -10.82
CA THR A 79 -2.58 -7.14 -10.51
C THR A 79 -1.39 -7.72 -11.26
N ILE A 80 -0.44 -8.27 -10.52
CA ILE A 80 0.81 -8.84 -11.05
C ILE A 80 0.66 -10.34 -11.26
N GLU A 81 0.13 -11.05 -10.26
CA GLU A 81 -0.05 -12.50 -10.28
C GLU A 81 -1.42 -12.87 -9.72
N GLY A 82 -1.98 -13.98 -10.22
CA GLY A 82 -3.17 -14.59 -9.66
C GLY A 82 -4.45 -13.78 -9.89
N THR A 83 -5.46 -14.06 -9.10
CA THR A 83 -6.78 -13.43 -9.23
C THR A 83 -7.37 -13.02 -7.90
N TRP A 84 -8.15 -11.95 -7.91
CA TRP A 84 -8.87 -11.47 -6.74
C TRP A 84 -10.08 -10.64 -7.17
N ARG A 85 -10.99 -10.41 -6.24
CA ARG A 85 -12.18 -9.59 -6.45
C ARG A 85 -12.61 -8.89 -5.17
N TYR A 86 -13.49 -7.92 -5.29
CA TYR A 86 -14.32 -7.50 -4.18
C TYR A 86 -15.62 -8.29 -4.17
N LYS A 87 -16.10 -8.67 -2.99
CA LYS A 87 -17.36 -9.41 -2.83
C LYS A 87 -18.56 -8.63 -3.37
N GLU A 88 -18.46 -7.31 -3.33
CA GLU A 88 -19.49 -6.33 -3.68
C GLU A 88 -19.56 -6.02 -5.18
N HIS A 89 -18.69 -6.63 -6.00
CA HIS A 89 -18.62 -6.40 -7.44
C HIS A 89 -18.60 -7.69 -8.27
N ASP A 90 -19.04 -7.60 -9.52
CA ASP A 90 -19.12 -8.72 -10.46
C ASP A 90 -17.82 -8.99 -11.25
N TRP A 91 -16.80 -8.15 -11.08
CA TRP A 91 -15.54 -8.28 -11.78
C TRP A 91 -14.53 -9.15 -11.02
N VAL A 92 -13.58 -9.72 -11.77
CA VAL A 92 -12.41 -10.42 -11.21
C VAL A 92 -11.16 -9.80 -11.82
N ALA A 93 -10.27 -9.31 -10.97
CA ALA A 93 -8.97 -8.82 -11.38
C ALA A 93 -8.02 -10.00 -11.61
N LYS A 94 -7.24 -9.95 -12.70
CA LYS A 94 -6.30 -10.97 -13.16
C LYS A 94 -4.98 -10.30 -13.56
N PRO A 95 -3.89 -11.03 -13.87
CA PRO A 95 -2.63 -10.39 -14.23
C PRO A 95 -2.81 -9.38 -15.37
N GLY A 96 -2.34 -8.15 -15.16
CA GLY A 96 -2.53 -7.02 -16.08
C GLY A 96 -3.75 -6.14 -15.80
N SER A 97 -4.65 -6.53 -14.90
CA SER A 97 -5.80 -5.70 -14.51
C SER A 97 -5.35 -4.49 -13.68
N PHE A 98 -5.81 -3.31 -14.09
CA PHE A 98 -5.81 -2.10 -13.27
C PHE A 98 -7.19 -1.93 -12.61
N VAL A 99 -7.20 -1.61 -11.31
CA VAL A 99 -8.42 -1.37 -10.53
C VAL A 99 -8.33 0.01 -9.92
N PHE A 100 -9.42 0.76 -10.01
CA PHE A 100 -9.64 2.01 -9.30
C PHE A 100 -10.79 1.80 -8.33
N GLU A 101 -10.58 2.16 -7.08
CA GLU A 101 -11.60 2.09 -6.03
C GLU A 101 -12.02 3.50 -5.66
N THR A 102 -13.33 3.71 -5.68
CA THR A 102 -13.90 5.01 -5.36
C THR A 102 -13.87 5.22 -3.84
N PRO A 103 -13.49 6.42 -3.36
CA PRO A 103 -13.54 6.74 -1.93
C PRO A 103 -14.93 6.51 -1.33
N GLY A 104 -14.98 6.00 -0.10
CA GLY A 104 -16.22 5.89 0.67
C GLY A 104 -17.03 4.61 0.44
N GLU A 105 -16.55 3.70 -0.41
CA GLU A 105 -17.15 2.38 -0.55
C GLU A 105 -16.62 1.41 0.51
N VAL A 106 -17.52 0.67 1.18
CA VAL A 106 -17.14 -0.48 2.01
C VAL A 106 -17.01 -1.70 1.11
N HIS A 107 -15.85 -2.35 1.10
CA HIS A 107 -15.61 -3.53 0.30
C HIS A 107 -14.86 -4.64 1.05
N THR A 108 -14.91 -5.85 0.50
CA THR A 108 -14.31 -7.06 1.06
C THR A 108 -13.42 -7.72 0.01
N LEU A 109 -12.09 -7.67 0.16
CA LEU A 109 -11.17 -8.31 -0.79
C LEU A 109 -11.18 -9.82 -0.59
N VAL A 110 -11.39 -10.57 -1.67
CA VAL A 110 -11.40 -12.02 -1.67
C VAL A 110 -10.43 -12.57 -2.71
N VAL A 111 -9.62 -13.55 -2.29
CA VAL A 111 -8.82 -14.40 -3.16
C VAL A 111 -9.42 -15.81 -3.09
N ASP A 112 -10.15 -16.22 -4.12
CA ASP A 112 -10.88 -17.51 -4.15
C ASP A 112 -9.98 -18.69 -4.57
N GLU A 113 -9.26 -18.55 -5.69
CA GLU A 113 -8.40 -19.60 -6.25
C GLU A 113 -6.92 -19.19 -6.23
N ALA A 114 -6.07 -20.10 -5.74
CA ALA A 114 -4.61 -20.00 -5.71
C ALA A 114 -4.03 -18.67 -5.18
N THR A 115 -2.83 -18.30 -5.63
CA THR A 115 -2.03 -17.16 -5.15
C THR A 115 -2.54 -15.84 -5.72
N MET A 116 -2.12 -14.72 -5.14
CA MET A 116 -2.33 -13.36 -5.66
C MET A 116 -1.12 -12.51 -5.31
N VAL A 117 -0.68 -11.65 -6.24
CA VAL A 117 0.21 -10.52 -5.96
C VAL A 117 -0.37 -9.28 -6.64
N GLY A 118 -0.68 -8.25 -5.85
CA GLY A 118 -1.14 -6.95 -6.36
C GLY A 118 -0.27 -5.82 -5.85
N PHE A 119 -0.02 -4.83 -6.71
CA PHE A 119 0.58 -3.55 -6.36
C PHE A 119 -0.53 -2.56 -6.03
N PHE A 120 -0.46 -1.92 -4.87
CA PHE A 120 -1.48 -1.01 -4.37
C PHE A 120 -0.87 0.35 -4.04
N VAL A 121 -1.60 1.41 -4.38
CA VAL A 121 -1.35 2.80 -3.97
C VAL A 121 -2.62 3.32 -3.34
N TRP A 122 -2.53 3.77 -2.10
CA TRP A 122 -3.66 4.29 -1.33
C TRP A 122 -3.16 5.35 -0.35
N MET A 123 -4.07 6.11 0.26
CA MET A 123 -3.67 7.24 1.10
C MET A 123 -4.59 7.47 2.29
N GLY A 124 -4.02 8.07 3.34
CA GLY A 124 -4.70 8.45 4.57
C GLY A 124 -4.89 7.26 5.52
N GLY A 125 -5.61 6.23 5.08
CA GLY A 125 -6.00 5.12 5.94
C GLY A 125 -7.27 4.41 5.50
N TYR A 126 -7.64 3.36 6.22
CA TYR A 126 -8.94 2.71 6.10
C TYR A 126 -9.55 2.42 7.47
N GLN A 127 -10.88 2.34 7.49
CA GLN A 127 -11.68 1.94 8.66
C GLN A 127 -12.16 0.50 8.47
N ILE A 128 -12.16 -0.29 9.53
CA ILE A 128 -12.58 -1.69 9.53
C ILE A 128 -14.00 -1.77 10.08
N TYR A 129 -14.87 -2.48 9.38
CA TYR A 129 -16.28 -2.65 9.73
C TYR A 129 -16.56 -4.09 10.15
N ASP A 130 -17.45 -4.27 11.12
CA ASP A 130 -18.06 -5.57 11.41
C ASP A 130 -19.23 -5.88 10.46
N GLU A 131 -19.94 -6.99 10.71
CA GLU A 131 -21.11 -7.41 9.91
C GLU A 131 -22.35 -6.53 10.13
N ASN A 132 -22.36 -5.72 11.19
CA ASN A 132 -23.47 -4.82 11.57
C ASN A 132 -23.18 -3.35 11.23
N ASP A 133 -22.20 -3.09 10.36
CA ASP A 133 -21.76 -1.76 9.94
C ASP A 133 -21.20 -0.87 11.06
N ASN A 134 -20.71 -1.46 12.15
CA ASN A 134 -19.97 -0.72 13.18
C ASN A 134 -18.48 -0.64 12.83
N ILE A 135 -17.88 0.52 13.05
CA ILE A 135 -16.43 0.69 12.96
C ILE A 135 -15.78 0.01 14.17
N ILE A 136 -14.96 -1.01 13.92
CA ILE A 136 -14.26 -1.79 14.95
C ILE A 136 -12.75 -1.53 14.97
N GLY A 137 -12.24 -0.73 14.04
CA GLY A 137 -10.83 -0.37 13.99
C GLY A 137 -10.51 0.58 12.85
N ALA A 138 -9.27 1.04 12.84
CA ALA A 138 -8.73 1.87 11.76
C ALA A 138 -7.24 1.60 11.59
N GLN A 139 -6.75 1.85 10.39
CA GLN A 139 -5.34 1.77 10.05
C GLN A 139 -4.95 2.97 9.18
N ASN A 140 -3.76 3.52 9.45
CA ASN A 140 -3.12 4.60 8.70
C ASN A 140 -1.62 4.34 8.55
N VAL A 141 -0.89 5.27 7.92
CA VAL A 141 0.56 5.16 7.68
C VAL A 141 1.36 4.87 8.96
N LEU A 142 1.07 5.56 10.07
CA LEU A 142 1.83 5.41 11.31
C LEU A 142 1.59 4.05 11.96
N SER A 143 0.32 3.65 12.09
CA SER A 143 -0.02 2.33 12.63
C SER A 143 0.50 1.18 11.76
N LEU A 144 0.69 1.38 10.44
CA LEU A 144 1.32 0.39 9.57
C LEU A 144 2.83 0.32 9.77
N ILE A 145 3.48 1.46 9.98
CA ILE A 145 4.90 1.50 10.35
C ILE A 145 5.10 0.72 11.65
N ASP A 146 4.26 0.93 12.66
CA ASP A 146 4.34 0.20 13.94
C ASP A 146 4.24 -1.32 13.75
N VAL A 147 3.27 -1.78 12.95
CA VAL A 147 3.12 -3.21 12.65
C VAL A 147 4.34 -3.77 11.91
N CYS A 148 4.89 -3.02 10.95
CA CYS A 148 6.07 -3.44 10.20
C CYS A 148 7.32 -3.45 11.09
N ASP A 149 7.56 -2.41 11.90
CA ASP A 149 8.68 -2.33 12.85
C ASP A 149 8.66 -3.50 13.83
N GLN A 150 7.49 -3.78 14.41
CA GLN A 150 7.32 -4.90 15.32
C GLN A 150 7.70 -6.23 14.64
N HIS A 151 7.12 -6.52 13.47
CA HIS A 151 7.42 -7.74 12.73
C HIS A 151 8.90 -7.87 12.37
N TYR A 152 9.53 -6.79 11.91
CA TYR A 152 10.94 -6.82 11.52
C TYR A 152 11.89 -7.01 12.71
N ARG A 153 11.56 -6.47 13.89
CA ARG A 153 12.29 -6.78 15.13
C ARG A 153 12.15 -8.26 15.50
N GLU A 154 10.94 -8.78 15.49
CA GLU A 154 10.63 -10.15 15.91
C GLU A 154 11.27 -11.20 14.98
N CYS A 155 11.32 -10.94 13.67
CA CYS A 155 11.92 -11.85 12.70
C CYS A 155 13.44 -11.68 12.52
N GLY A 156 14.05 -10.72 13.24
CA GLY A 156 15.49 -10.49 13.26
C GLY A 156 16.05 -9.65 12.11
N LEU A 157 15.20 -8.97 11.34
CA LEU A 157 15.62 -7.96 10.36
C LEU A 157 15.98 -6.62 11.03
N GLY A 158 15.42 -6.37 12.23
CA GLY A 158 15.76 -5.23 13.08
C GLY A 158 14.90 -3.99 12.82
N ALA A 159 14.96 -3.06 13.78
CA ALA A 159 14.17 -1.84 13.81
C ALA A 159 14.39 -0.91 12.62
N ASP A 160 15.62 -0.87 12.11
CA ASP A 160 15.98 0.04 11.04
C ASP A 160 15.49 -0.46 9.68
N TYR A 161 15.03 -1.72 9.58
CA TYR A 161 14.55 -2.27 8.32
C TYR A 161 13.33 -1.51 7.81
N VAL A 162 12.39 -1.09 8.66
CA VAL A 162 11.21 -0.34 8.19
C VAL A 162 11.58 1.05 7.64
N ARG A 163 12.66 1.65 8.16
CA ARG A 163 13.08 3.02 7.80
C ARG A 163 13.40 3.18 6.32
N GLN A 164 13.82 2.10 5.66
CA GLN A 164 14.12 2.13 4.24
C GLN A 164 12.89 2.52 3.39
N PHE A 165 11.67 2.31 3.89
CA PHE A 165 10.42 2.61 3.18
C PHE A 165 9.84 3.99 3.49
N ILE A 166 10.36 4.71 4.49
CA ILE A 166 9.75 5.93 5.02
C ILE A 166 10.24 7.17 4.27
N ARG A 167 9.32 8.06 3.92
CA ARG A 167 9.58 9.41 3.42
C ARG A 167 8.77 10.45 4.21
#